data_AF-A0A7Y5NJJ1-F1
#
_entry.id   AF-A0A7Y5NJJ1-F1
#
_cell.length_a   1.000
_cell.length_b   1.000
_cell.length_c   1.000
_cell.angle_alpha   90.00
_cell.angle_beta   90.00
_cell.angle_gamma   90.00
#
_symmetry.space_group_name_H-M   'P 1'
#
loop_
_entity.id
_entity.type
_entity.pdbx_description
1 polymer ?
#
loop_
_entity_poly.entity_id
_entity_poly.type
_entity_poly.pdbx_seq_one_letter_code
_entity_poly.pdbx_strand_id
1 'polypeptide(L)'
;AALMTLFVVLRPVTTVADAVARELARTTAPAATGSSTVWAWLAAAAAVLLAVGAVLAAASSRSWAGLSGRYDRGAKPASGPRGEVRTTWDELSEGHDPTLRDAPDET
;
A
#
# COMPACT_ATOMS: atom_id res chain seq x y z
N ALA A 1 7.98 9.80 12.59
CA ALA A 1 7.82 11.10 11.92
C ALA A 1 6.56 11.84 12.38
N ALA A 2 5.34 11.35 12.11
CA ALA A 2 4.08 12.06 12.43
C ALA A 2 3.87 12.42 13.91
N LEU A 3 4.20 11.50 14.83
CA LEU A 3 4.19 11.78 16.28
C LEU A 3 5.17 12.89 16.65
N MET A 4 6.33 12.92 15.99
CA MET A 4 7.39 13.90 16.26
C MET A 4 6.98 15.30 15.77
N THR A 5 6.36 15.42 14.60
CA THR A 5 5.76 16.68 14.12
C THR A 5 4.63 17.16 15.03
N LEU A 6 3.75 16.25 15.49
CA LEU A 6 2.70 16.59 16.44
C LEU A 6 3.25 17.12 17.77
N PHE A 7 4.30 16.49 18.32
CA PHE A 7 4.96 16.95 19.55
C PHE A 7 5.66 18.30 19.40
N VAL A 8 6.33 18.55 18.27
CA VAL A 8 6.97 19.84 17.98
C VAL A 8 5.93 20.96 17.87
N VAL A 9 4.77 20.69 17.29
CA VAL A 9 3.68 21.69 17.19
C VAL A 9 3.07 21.99 18.55
N LEU A 10 2.82 20.97 19.37
CA LEU A 10 2.14 21.11 20.66
C LEU A 10 3.06 21.59 21.79
N ARG A 11 4.35 21.28 21.72
CA ARG A 11 5.34 21.61 22.77
C ARG A 11 6.72 21.97 22.19
N PRO A 12 6.80 23.05 21.39
CA PRO A 12 8.02 23.41 20.65
C PRO A 12 9.21 23.64 21.59
N VAL A 13 8.97 24.30 22.72
CA VAL A 13 10.01 24.68 23.69
C VAL A 13 10.59 23.46 24.39
N THR A 14 9.76 22.56 24.90
CA THR A 14 10.27 21.39 25.65
C THR A 14 10.98 20.40 24.71
N THR A 15 10.51 20.24 23.46
CA THR A 15 11.18 19.37 22.49
C THR A 15 12.58 19.85 22.12
N VAL A 16 12.76 21.16 21.94
CA VAL A 16 14.06 21.75 21.59
C VAL A 16 14.98 21.78 22.81
N ALA A 17 14.46 22.17 23.97
CA ALA A 17 15.23 22.24 25.21
C ALA A 17 15.78 20.85 25.62
N ASP A 18 14.98 19.79 25.49
CA ASP A 18 15.40 18.41 25.79
C ASP A 18 16.43 17.89 24.78
N ALA A 19 16.30 18.23 23.50
CA ALA A 19 17.27 17.85 22.48
C ALA A 19 18.63 18.53 22.73
N VAL A 20 18.61 19.83 23.05
CA VAL A 20 19.81 20.60 23.40
C VAL A 20 20.45 20.13 24.69
N ALA A 21 19.66 19.76 25.71
CA ALA A 21 20.17 19.21 26.96
C ALA A 21 20.93 17.90 26.75
N ARG A 22 20.41 17.01 25.88
CA ARG A 22 21.06 15.74 25.51
C ARG A 22 22.36 15.97 24.74
N GLU A 23 22.36 16.85 23.75
CA GLU A 23 23.55 17.14 22.94
C GLU A 23 24.67 17.77 23.80
N LEU A 24 24.32 18.61 24.75
CA LEU A 24 25.28 19.28 25.64
C LEU A 24 25.62 18.49 26.89
N ALA A 25 25.11 17.25 27.02
CA ALA A 25 25.25 16.40 28.20
C ALA A 25 24.93 17.12 29.53
N ARG A 26 23.91 18.00 29.52
CA ARG A 26 23.48 18.77 30.70
C ARG A 26 22.32 18.10 31.39
N THR A 27 22.37 18.04 32.72
CA THR A 27 21.30 17.50 33.58
C THR A 27 20.10 18.43 33.71
N THR A 28 20.29 19.72 33.39
CA THR A 28 19.23 20.73 33.40
C THR A 28 19.10 21.39 32.02
N ALA A 29 17.87 21.41 31.51
CA ALA A 29 17.56 22.04 30.25
C ALA A 29 17.73 23.57 30.33
N PRO A 30 18.39 24.21 29.33
CA PRO A 30 18.49 25.67 29.28
C PRO A 30 17.11 26.32 29.14
N ALA A 31 16.95 27.52 29.68
CA ALA A 31 15.78 28.35 29.42
C ALA A 31 15.68 28.61 27.90
N ALA A 32 14.60 28.11 27.29
CA ALA A 32 14.34 28.27 25.87
C ALA A 32 13.01 29.00 25.69
N THR A 33 12.99 29.94 24.76
CA THR A 33 11.77 30.60 24.28
C THR A 33 11.64 30.29 22.80
N GLY A 34 10.48 29.78 22.40
CA GLY A 34 10.22 29.41 21.01
C GLY A 34 8.73 29.33 20.73
N SER A 35 8.32 29.89 19.60
CA SER A 35 6.96 29.78 19.07
C SER A 35 6.98 28.98 17.77
N SER A 36 6.00 28.09 17.59
CA SER A 36 5.82 27.39 16.32
C SER A 36 5.44 28.38 15.21
N THR A 37 6.17 28.34 14.10
CA THR A 37 5.84 29.13 12.90
C THR A 37 4.72 28.44 12.11
N VAL A 38 4.07 29.18 11.19
CA VAL A 38 3.01 28.65 10.32
C VAL A 38 3.41 27.38 9.57
N TRP A 39 4.69 27.23 9.23
CA TRP A 39 5.22 26.05 8.54
C TRP A 39 5.06 24.74 9.33
N ALA A 40 5.14 24.79 10.66
CA ALA A 40 4.94 23.60 11.50
C ALA A 40 3.49 23.10 11.41
N TRP A 41 2.53 24.03 11.34
CA TRP A 41 1.11 23.71 11.15
C TRP A 41 0.82 23.15 9.76
N LEU A 42 1.43 23.72 8.71
CA LEU A 42 1.31 23.19 7.34
C LEU A 42 1.87 21.77 7.25
N ALA A 43 3.02 21.50 7.86
CA ALA A 43 3.61 20.17 7.89
C ALA A 43 2.72 19.15 8.64
N ALA A 44 2.11 19.56 9.76
CA ALA A 44 1.16 18.72 10.50
C ALA A 44 -0.10 18.42 9.66
N ALA A 45 -0.67 19.42 9.01
CA ALA A 45 -1.82 19.24 8.12
C ALA A 45 -1.50 18.28 6.96
N ALA A 46 -0.34 18.45 6.30
CA ALA A 46 0.11 17.56 5.24
C ALA A 46 0.29 16.12 5.72
N ALA A 47 0.87 15.92 6.92
CA ALA A 47 1.03 14.59 7.50
C ALA A 47 -0.32 13.90 7.79
N VAL A 48 -1.31 14.65 8.29
CA VAL A 48 -2.67 14.14 8.51
C VAL A 48 -3.33 13.75 7.18
N LEU A 49 -3.25 14.60 6.16
CA LEU A 49 -3.80 14.31 4.83
C LEU A 49 -3.17 13.07 4.21
N LEU A 50 -1.85 12.90 4.33
CA LEU A 50 -1.14 11.71 3.87
C LEU A 50 -1.60 10.44 4.60
N ALA A 51 -1.76 10.51 5.92
CA ALA A 51 -2.24 9.38 6.71
C ALA A 51 -3.68 8.98 6.31
N VAL A 52 -4.56 9.96 6.13
CA VAL A 52 -5.94 9.72 5.65
C VAL A 52 -5.93 9.12 4.24
N GLY A 53 -5.13 9.67 3.33
CA GLY A 53 -4.98 9.15 1.97
C GLY A 53 -4.47 7.71 1.95
N ALA A 54 -3.49 7.38 2.80
CA ALA A 54 -2.98 6.02 2.93
C ALA A 54 -4.05 5.04 3.45
N VAL A 55 -4.84 5.43 4.44
CA VAL A 55 -5.95 4.60 4.97
C VAL A 55 -7.02 4.39 3.90
N LEU A 56 -7.41 5.45 3.19
CA LEU A 56 -8.40 5.37 2.10
C LEU A 56 -7.90 4.49 0.95
N ALA A 57 -6.63 4.61 0.58
CA ALA A 57 -6.01 3.78 -0.45
C ALA A 57 -5.96 2.31 -0.01
N ALA A 58 -5.57 2.03 1.25
CA ALA A 58 -5.57 0.69 1.79
C ALA A 58 -6.98 0.08 1.82
N ALA A 59 -7.99 0.84 2.26
CA ALA A 59 -9.38 0.39 2.25
C ALA A 59 -9.90 0.12 0.82
N SER A 60 -9.55 0.99 -0.14
CA SER A 60 -9.96 0.88 -1.54
C SER A 60 -9.21 -0.19 -2.32
N SER A 61 -8.00 -0.59 -1.88
CA SER A 61 -7.22 -1.63 -2.55
C SER A 61 -7.99 -2.94 -2.73
N ARG A 62 -8.92 -3.24 -1.82
CA ARG A 62 -9.73 -4.46 -1.84
C ARG A 62 -10.81 -4.45 -2.93
N SER A 63 -11.27 -3.28 -3.36
CA SER A 63 -12.17 -3.17 -4.51
C SER A 63 -11.43 -3.32 -5.85
N TRP A 64 -10.12 -3.05 -5.87
CA TRP A 64 -9.32 -3.16 -7.09
C TRP A 64 -8.99 -4.61 -7.46
N ALA A 65 -9.00 -5.53 -6.49
CA ALA A 65 -8.81 -6.96 -6.74
C ALA A 65 -9.86 -7.54 -7.70
N GLY A 66 -11.05 -6.95 -7.79
CA GLY A 66 -12.07 -7.34 -8.76
C GLY A 66 -11.78 -6.93 -10.21
N LEU A 67 -10.91 -5.93 -10.43
CA LEU A 67 -10.60 -5.43 -11.78
C LEU A 67 -9.65 -6.36 -12.55
N SER A 68 -8.79 -7.10 -11.86
CA SER A 68 -7.92 -8.11 -12.48
C SER A 68 -8.65 -9.43 -12.72
N GLY A 69 -9.84 -9.64 -12.16
CA GLY A 69 -10.60 -10.89 -12.29
C GLY A 69 -10.89 -11.29 -13.73
N ARG A 70 -11.00 -10.32 -14.65
CA ARG A 70 -11.15 -10.58 -16.10
C ARG A 70 -9.90 -11.22 -16.72
N TYR A 71 -8.72 -10.95 -16.16
CA TYR A 71 -7.42 -11.45 -16.63
C TYR A 71 -6.89 -12.59 -15.77
N ASP A 72 -7.51 -12.83 -14.62
CA ASP A 72 -7.19 -13.98 -13.79
C ASP A 72 -7.58 -15.23 -14.58
N ARG A 73 -6.59 -16.08 -14.85
CA ARG A 73 -6.87 -17.33 -15.57
C ARG A 73 -7.79 -18.15 -14.67
N GLY A 74 -8.84 -18.73 -15.24
CA GLY A 74 -9.75 -19.63 -14.52
C GLY A 74 -9.02 -20.78 -13.83
N ALA A 75 -9.76 -21.66 -13.15
CA ALA A 75 -9.20 -22.77 -12.39
C ALA A 75 -8.12 -23.52 -13.20
N LYS A 76 -6.94 -23.72 -12.58
CA LYS A 76 -5.80 -24.39 -13.22
C LYS A 76 -6.25 -25.78 -13.71
N PRO A 77 -6.03 -26.15 -14.98
CA PRO A 77 -6.44 -27.45 -15.48
C PRO A 77 -5.75 -28.57 -14.69
N ALA A 78 -6.44 -29.71 -14.56
CA ALA A 78 -5.91 -30.87 -13.87
C ALA A 78 -4.57 -31.31 -14.50
N SER A 79 -3.54 -31.45 -13.67
CA SER A 79 -2.25 -31.95 -14.11
C SER A 79 -2.27 -33.48 -14.16
N GLY A 80 -1.72 -34.05 -15.24
CA GLY A 80 -1.53 -35.49 -15.38
C GLY A 80 -0.47 -36.06 -14.43
N PRO A 81 -0.21 -37.38 -14.49
CA PRO A 81 0.64 -38.10 -13.54
C PRO A 81 2.08 -37.57 -13.44
N ARG A 82 2.57 -36.87 -14.46
CA ARG A 82 3.90 -36.26 -14.51
C ARG A 82 3.89 -34.73 -14.35
N GLY A 83 2.76 -34.15 -13.97
CA GLY A 83 2.60 -32.70 -13.92
C GLY A 83 2.32 -32.05 -15.28
N GLU A 84 2.10 -32.85 -16.33
CA GLU A 84 1.72 -32.37 -17.65
C GLU A 84 0.34 -31.71 -17.60
N VAL A 85 0.26 -30.47 -18.05
CA VAL A 85 -1.00 -29.73 -18.15
C VAL A 85 -1.36 -29.74 -19.62
N ARG A 86 -2.48 -30.37 -19.95
CA ARG A 86 -2.96 -30.39 -21.33
C ARG A 86 -3.31 -28.98 -21.77
N THR A 87 -2.76 -28.57 -22.90
CA THR A 87 -2.92 -27.21 -23.44
C THR A 87 -3.76 -27.24 -24.71
N THR A 88 -4.28 -26.08 -25.09
CA THR A 88 -4.96 -25.89 -26.39
C THR A 88 -4.05 -26.18 -27.58
N TRP A 89 -2.73 -26.17 -27.39
CA TRP A 89 -1.77 -26.52 -28.44
C TRP A 89 -1.66 -28.03 -28.66
N ASP A 90 -1.79 -28.82 -27.60
CA ASP A 90 -1.91 -30.28 -27.71
C ASP A 90 -3.23 -30.62 -28.42
N GLU A 91 -4.27 -29.85 -28.08
CA GLU A 91 -5.55 -29.69 -28.79
C GLU A 91 -5.41 -29.79 -30.32
N LEU A 92 -4.77 -28.73 -30.84
CA LEU A 92 -4.53 -28.51 -32.25
C LEU A 92 -3.60 -29.56 -32.86
N SER A 93 -2.58 -30.01 -32.11
CA SER A 93 -1.64 -31.03 -32.57
C SER A 93 -2.31 -32.39 -32.77
N GLU A 94 -3.35 -32.68 -31.98
CA GLU A 94 -4.21 -33.86 -32.11
C GLU A 94 -5.35 -33.65 -33.13
N GLY A 95 -5.38 -32.52 -33.85
CA GLY A 95 -6.39 -32.20 -34.85
C GLY A 95 -7.76 -31.82 -34.29
N HIS A 96 -7.86 -31.54 -32.99
CA HIS A 96 -9.09 -31.07 -32.37
C HIS A 96 -9.12 -29.54 -32.35
N ASP A 97 -10.20 -28.93 -32.84
CA ASP A 97 -10.37 -27.48 -32.81
C ASP A 97 -10.96 -27.04 -31.45
N PRO A 98 -10.17 -26.33 -30.60
CA PRO A 98 -10.62 -25.90 -29.29
C PRO A 98 -11.71 -24.82 -29.33
N THR A 99 -11.97 -24.19 -30.48
CA THR A 99 -12.98 -23.14 -30.63
C THR A 99 -14.41 -23.69 -30.75
N LEU A 100 -14.55 -24.98 -31.05
CA LEU A 100 -15.86 -25.63 -31.23
C LEU A 100 -16.53 -26.08 -29.92
N ARG A 101 -15.86 -25.91 -28.77
CA ARG A 101 -16.35 -26.37 -27.46
C ARG A 101 -17.54 -25.61 -26.91
N ASP A 102 -17.63 -24.33 -27.26
CA ASP A 102 -18.66 -23.40 -26.80
C ASP A 102 -19.65 -23.04 -27.92
N ALA A 103 -19.57 -23.73 -29.07
CA ALA A 103 -20.53 -23.56 -30.14
C ALA A 103 -21.89 -24.11 -29.68
N PRO A 104 -22.99 -23.34 -29.74
CA PRO A 104 -24.30 -23.86 -29.41
C PRO A 104 -24.65 -24.96 -30.41
N ASP A 105 -25.15 -26.10 -29.91
CA ASP A 105 -25.63 -27.19 -30.75
C ASP A 105 -26.72 -26.65 -31.69
N GLU A 106 -26.39 -26.50 -32.97
CA GLU A 106 -27.34 -26.14 -34.01
C GLU A 106 -28.19 -27.39 -34.30
N THR A 107 -29.38 -27.46 -33.69
CA THR A 107 -30.39 -28.51 -33.90
C THR A 107 -31.07 -28.40 -35.25
#